data_AF-A0A417F9S1-F1
#
_entry.id   AF-A0A417F9S1-F1
#
_cell.length_a   1.000
_cell.length_b   1.000
_cell.length_c   1.000
_cell.angle_alpha   90.00
_cell.angle_beta   90.00
_cell.angle_gamma   90.00
#
_symmetry.space_group_name_H-M   'P 1'
#
loop_
_entity.id
_entity.type
_entity.pdbx_description
1 polymer ?
#
loop_
_entity_poly.entity_id
_entity_poly.type
_entity_poly.pdbx_seq_one_letter_code
_entity_poly.pdbx_strand_id
1 'polypeptide(L)'
;MATLEELINRMYDMVQDAKGIPLAGEKCIVERDHMLDMLDELREALPNDLQQAQEIVAKRSEMLASGKREAEAIRRQAEEDARQMVSETEIVVAARRKAKEVQGNAEIQARELRRVANEYCEDTLKRTEEAVALGLEEVRKARQRFKSIAK
;
A
#
# COMPACT_ATOMS: atom_id res chain seq x y z
N MET A 1 40.11 14.13 -34.89
CA MET A 1 39.48 12.84 -35.21
C MET A 1 38.18 13.18 -35.90
N ALA A 2 37.98 12.70 -37.12
CA ALA A 2 36.71 12.93 -37.81
C ALA A 2 35.61 12.19 -37.04
N THR A 3 34.39 12.74 -36.99
CA THR A 3 33.27 12.00 -36.40
C THR A 3 32.90 10.82 -37.31
N LEU A 4 32.27 9.79 -36.75
CA LEU A 4 31.74 8.66 -37.52
C LEU A 4 30.90 9.12 -38.72
N GLU A 5 30.09 10.16 -38.52
CA GLU A 5 29.26 10.78 -39.53
C GLU A 5 30.08 11.47 -40.62
N GLU A 6 31.12 12.21 -40.26
CA GLU A 6 32.04 12.81 -41.23
C GLU A 6 32.75 11.77 -42.09
N LEU A 7 33.14 10.64 -41.50
CA LEU A 7 33.84 9.58 -42.20
C LEU A 7 32.93 8.84 -43.19
N ILE A 8 31.69 8.54 -42.77
CA ILE A 8 30.66 7.98 -43.65
C ILE A 8 30.32 8.95 -44.78
N ASN A 9 30.18 10.25 -44.48
CA ASN A 9 29.88 11.25 -45.50
C ASN A 9 31.02 11.38 -46.52
N ARG A 10 32.28 11.37 -46.08
CA ARG A 10 33.43 11.39 -47.00
C ARG A 10 33.49 10.16 -47.91
N MET A 11 33.19 8.98 -47.37
CA MET A 11 33.11 7.76 -48.18
C MET A 11 31.96 7.85 -49.20
N TYR A 12 30.82 8.40 -48.78
CA TYR A 12 29.67 8.61 -49.65
C TYR A 12 29.98 9.58 -50.78
N ASP A 13 30.53 10.75 -50.45
CA ASP A 13 30.94 11.78 -51.42
C ASP A 13 32.00 11.24 -52.39
N MET A 14 32.98 10.47 -51.90
CA MET A 14 34.00 9.85 -52.73
C MET A 14 33.41 8.90 -53.77
N VAL A 15 32.39 8.13 -53.42
CA VAL A 15 31.71 7.22 -54.36
C VAL A 15 30.78 7.99 -55.29
N GLN A 16 30.09 9.01 -54.78
CA GLN A 16 29.17 9.84 -55.54
C GLN A 16 29.88 10.66 -56.63
N ASP A 17 31.04 11.23 -56.31
CA ASP A 17 31.84 12.06 -57.21
C ASP A 17 32.85 11.25 -58.06
N ALA A 18 32.89 9.93 -57.87
CA ALA A 18 33.80 9.04 -58.58
C ALA A 18 33.54 9.05 -60.09
N LYS A 19 34.61 9.07 -60.89
CA LYS A 19 34.51 9.08 -62.34
C LYS A 19 33.95 7.75 -62.86
N GLY A 20 32.89 7.82 -63.67
CA GLY A 20 32.30 6.67 -64.34
C GLY A 20 33.21 6.07 -65.43
N ILE A 21 33.08 4.76 -65.68
CA ILE A 21 33.84 4.05 -66.72
C ILE A 21 32.99 3.91 -68.00
N PRO A 22 33.45 4.38 -69.18
CA PRO A 22 32.71 4.25 -70.43
C PRO A 22 32.38 2.80 -70.78
N LEU A 23 31.15 2.55 -71.28
CA LEU A 23 30.62 1.23 -71.66
C LEU A 23 30.51 0.22 -70.50
N ALA A 24 30.74 0.62 -69.25
CA ALA A 24 30.75 -0.27 -68.09
C ALA A 24 29.51 -0.15 -67.17
N GLY A 25 28.49 0.63 -67.57
CA GLY A 25 27.28 0.86 -66.79
C GLY A 25 27.51 1.72 -65.55
N GLU A 26 26.93 1.33 -64.41
CA GLU A 26 27.01 2.03 -63.11
C GLU A 26 28.34 1.82 -62.36
N LYS A 27 29.46 1.61 -63.07
CA LYS A 27 30.77 1.40 -62.46
C LYS A 27 31.57 2.70 -62.40
N CYS A 28 32.22 2.95 -61.27
CA CYS A 28 33.06 4.13 -61.05
C CYS A 28 34.50 3.74 -60.63
N ILE A 29 35.43 4.69 -60.81
CA ILE A 29 36.83 4.57 -60.42
C ILE A 29 37.02 5.28 -59.07
N VAL A 30 37.48 4.54 -58.07
CA VAL A 30 37.85 5.05 -56.75
C VAL A 30 39.28 4.66 -56.41
N GLU A 31 39.95 5.50 -55.62
CA GLU A 31 41.26 5.19 -55.06
C GLU A 31 41.11 4.13 -53.97
N ARG A 32 41.55 2.91 -54.29
CA ARG A 32 41.35 1.74 -53.43
C ARG A 32 41.93 1.94 -52.04
N ASP A 33 43.18 2.38 -51.96
CA ASP A 33 43.91 2.43 -50.69
C ASP A 33 43.26 3.46 -49.75
N HIS A 34 42.91 4.64 -50.26
CA HIS A 34 42.20 5.66 -49.49
C HIS A 34 40.80 5.21 -49.02
N MET A 35 40.05 4.47 -49.84
CA MET A 35 38.75 3.92 -49.43
C MET A 35 38.89 2.83 -48.35
N LEU A 36 39.93 2.00 -48.44
CA LEU A 36 40.23 0.98 -47.44
C LEU A 36 40.69 1.60 -46.12
N ASP A 37 41.52 2.64 -46.16
CA ASP A 37 41.96 3.36 -44.95
C ASP A 37 40.76 3.96 -44.19
N MET A 38 39.80 4.58 -44.90
CA MET A 38 38.57 5.07 -44.28
C MET A 38 37.72 3.93 -43.71
N LEU A 39 37.60 2.80 -44.41
CA LEU A 39 36.87 1.63 -43.91
C LEU A 39 37.51 1.04 -42.65
N ASP A 40 38.83 1.06 -42.55
CA ASP A 40 39.56 0.60 -41.37
C ASP A 40 39.38 1.57 -40.19
N GLU A 41 39.46 2.89 -40.42
CA GLU A 41 39.15 3.91 -39.41
C GLU A 41 37.69 3.79 -38.92
N LEU A 42 36.74 3.52 -39.83
CA LEU A 42 35.34 3.24 -39.49
C LEU A 42 35.22 2.01 -38.58
N ARG A 43 35.93 0.94 -38.93
CA ARG A 43 35.88 -0.34 -38.22
C ARG A 43 36.49 -0.24 -36.82
N GLU A 44 37.46 0.63 -36.62
CA GLU A 44 38.07 0.89 -35.31
C GLU A 44 37.21 1.82 -34.43
N ALA A 45 36.59 2.84 -35.01
CA ALA A 45 35.81 3.82 -34.27
C ALA A 45 34.40 3.31 -33.88
N LEU A 46 33.72 2.61 -34.80
CA LEU A 46 32.31 2.22 -34.65
C LEU A 46 32.01 1.37 -33.39
N PRO A 47 32.82 0.34 -33.05
CA PRO A 47 32.54 -0.49 -31.87
C PRO A 47 32.57 0.30 -30.55
N ASN A 48 33.50 1.26 -30.45
CA ASN A 48 33.68 2.08 -29.24
C ASN A 48 32.47 3.01 -29.03
N ASP A 49 32.02 3.70 -30.08
CA ASP A 49 30.86 4.59 -30.01
C ASP A 49 29.57 3.81 -29.69
N LEU A 50 29.38 2.63 -30.28
CA LEU A 50 28.25 1.76 -29.98
C LEU A 50 28.27 1.28 -28.52
N GLN A 51 29.44 0.90 -28.00
CA GLN A 51 29.59 0.50 -26.60
C GLN A 51 29.26 1.66 -25.66
N GLN A 52 29.77 2.86 -25.93
CA GLN A 52 29.47 4.05 -25.13
C GLN A 52 27.97 4.37 -25.14
N ALA A 53 27.32 4.30 -26.30
CA ALA A 53 25.87 4.51 -26.41
C ALA A 53 25.08 3.49 -25.58
N GLN A 54 25.46 2.21 -25.63
CA GLN A 54 24.84 1.16 -24.82
C GLN A 54 25.04 1.40 -23.32
N GLU A 55 26.25 1.80 -22.90
CA GLU A 55 26.53 2.13 -21.50
C GLU A 55 25.71 3.32 -21.01
N ILE A 56 25.53 4.37 -21.83
CA ILE A 56 24.70 5.53 -21.49
C ILE A 56 23.24 5.08 -21.29
N VAL A 57 22.72 4.24 -22.17
CA VAL A 57 21.34 3.71 -22.05
C VAL A 57 21.17 2.85 -20.81
N ALA A 58 22.17 2.00 -20.50
CA ALA A 58 22.18 1.17 -19.30
C ALA A 58 22.21 2.02 -18.02
N LYS A 59 23.15 2.97 -17.92
CA LYS A 59 23.27 3.91 -16.78
C LYS A 59 22.01 4.73 -16.58
N ARG A 60 21.37 5.20 -17.66
CA ARG A 60 20.09 5.90 -17.59
C ARG A 60 19.00 5.02 -16.98
N SER A 61 18.92 3.77 -17.42
CA SER A 61 17.92 2.82 -16.96
C SER A 61 18.11 2.50 -15.47
N GLU A 62 19.35 2.31 -15.04
CA GLU A 62 19.73 2.11 -13.65
C GLU A 62 19.39 3.33 -12.78
N MET A 63 19.75 4.53 -13.24
CA MET A 63 19.45 5.79 -12.54
C MET A 63 17.95 5.98 -12.36
N LEU A 64 17.14 5.71 -13.39
CA LEU A 64 15.69 5.78 -13.30
C LEU A 64 15.12 4.75 -12.32
N ALA A 65 15.65 3.52 -12.32
CA ALA A 65 15.23 2.48 -11.39
C ALA A 65 15.58 2.85 -9.94
N SER A 66 16.79 3.37 -9.71
CA SER A 66 17.23 3.85 -8.40
C SER A 66 16.36 5.00 -7.91
N GLY A 67 16.15 6.02 -8.75
CA GLY A 67 15.31 7.17 -8.40
C GLY A 67 13.86 6.78 -8.08
N LYS A 68 13.28 5.80 -8.80
CA LYS A 68 11.96 5.26 -8.47
C LYS A 68 11.93 4.59 -7.09
N ARG A 69 12.93 3.76 -6.78
CA ARG A 69 13.02 3.10 -5.45
C ARG A 69 13.17 4.13 -4.33
N GLU A 70 14.00 5.14 -4.52
CA GLU A 70 14.20 6.21 -3.56
C GLU A 70 12.93 7.04 -3.34
N ALA A 71 12.24 7.41 -4.42
CA ALA A 71 10.96 8.11 -4.34
C ALA A 71 9.89 7.28 -3.60
N GLU A 72 9.83 5.97 -3.85
CA GLU A 72 8.93 5.06 -3.12
C GLU A 72 9.29 4.97 -1.63
N ALA A 73 10.58 4.92 -1.29
CA ALA A 73 11.04 4.91 0.09
C ALA A 73 10.68 6.21 0.81
N ILE A 74 10.93 7.37 0.19
CA ILE A 74 10.55 8.68 0.73
C ILE A 74 9.03 8.77 0.94
N ARG A 75 8.23 8.31 -0.03
CA ARG A 75 6.77 8.32 0.11
C ARG A 75 6.31 7.48 1.29
N ARG A 76 6.84 6.26 1.43
CA ARG A 76 6.50 5.37 2.56
C ARG A 76 6.86 6.00 3.90
N GLN A 77 8.06 6.58 4.01
CA GLN A 77 8.48 7.25 5.24
C GLN A 77 7.55 8.43 5.58
N ALA A 78 7.23 9.27 4.60
CA ALA A 78 6.34 10.41 4.81
C ALA A 78 4.92 9.98 5.22
N GLU A 79 4.40 8.88 4.65
CA GLU A 79 3.12 8.31 5.06
C GLU A 79 3.14 7.79 6.50
N GLU A 80 4.24 7.17 6.93
CA GLU A 80 4.43 6.69 8.30
C GLU A 80 4.55 7.84 9.30
N ASP A 81 5.38 8.84 9.00
CA ASP A 81 5.54 10.05 9.80
C ASP A 81 4.20 10.79 9.95
N ALA A 82 3.43 10.91 8.86
CA ALA A 82 2.11 11.53 8.89
C ALA A 82 1.14 10.76 9.79
N ARG A 83 1.13 9.42 9.75
CA ARG A 83 0.31 8.60 10.65
C ARG A 83 0.71 8.78 12.11
N GLN A 84 2.01 8.84 12.38
CA GLN A 84 2.51 9.07 13.73
C GLN A 84 2.10 10.46 14.24
N MET A 85 2.35 11.52 13.46
CA MET A 85 1.93 12.89 13.80
C MET A 85 0.43 12.97 14.09
N VAL A 86 -0.42 12.35 13.25
CA VAL A 86 -1.88 12.33 13.48
C VAL A 86 -2.22 11.59 14.78
N SER A 87 -1.61 10.44 15.04
CA SER A 87 -1.84 9.68 16.28
C SER A 87 -1.40 10.44 17.53
N GLU A 88 -0.39 11.31 17.40
CA GLU A 88 0.13 12.15 18.48
C GLU A 88 -0.64 13.46 18.64
N THR A 89 -1.55 13.80 17.72
CA THR A 89 -2.37 15.00 17.88
C THR A 89 -3.16 14.95 19.18
N GLU A 90 -3.17 16.07 19.89
CA GLU A 90 -3.92 16.23 21.13
C GLU A 90 -5.40 15.87 20.97
N ILE A 91 -5.96 16.08 19.77
CA ILE A 91 -7.34 15.71 19.42
C ILE A 91 -7.54 14.20 19.49
N VAL A 92 -6.65 13.38 18.92
CA VAL A 92 -6.76 11.92 18.96
C VAL A 92 -6.57 11.40 20.38
N VAL A 93 -5.63 11.98 21.13
CA VAL A 93 -5.40 11.64 22.53
C VAL A 93 -6.62 11.98 23.39
N ALA A 94 -7.19 13.18 23.23
CA ALA A 94 -8.39 13.61 23.93
C ALA A 94 -9.61 12.75 23.56
N ALA A 95 -9.77 12.41 22.28
CA ALA A 95 -10.83 11.52 21.81
C ALA A 95 -10.71 10.12 22.45
N ARG A 96 -9.50 9.54 22.50
CA ARG A 96 -9.26 8.24 23.17
C ARG A 96 -9.56 8.31 24.67
N ARG A 97 -9.15 9.40 25.34
CA ARG A 97 -9.47 9.62 26.76
C ARG A 97 -10.99 9.69 26.98
N LYS A 98 -11.70 10.45 26.14
CA LYS A 98 -13.15 10.58 26.24
C LYS A 98 -13.86 9.26 25.96
N ALA A 99 -13.40 8.48 24.98
CA ALA A 99 -13.93 7.16 24.69
C ALA A 99 -13.80 6.21 25.89
N LYS A 100 -12.62 6.19 26.54
CA LYS A 100 -12.41 5.40 27.77
C LYS A 100 -13.31 5.86 28.92
N GLU A 101 -13.50 7.17 29.08
CA GLU A 101 -14.40 7.73 30.09
C GLU A 101 -15.86 7.30 29.83
N VAL A 102 -16.34 7.41 28.60
CA VAL A 102 -17.69 6.98 28.20
C VAL A 102 -17.88 5.48 28.45
N GLN A 103 -16.90 4.66 28.07
CA GLN A 103 -16.94 3.22 28.30
C GLN A 103 -16.98 2.88 29.80
N GLY A 104 -16.11 3.52 30.60
CA GLY A 104 -16.10 3.33 32.05
C GLY A 104 -17.43 3.73 32.71
N ASN A 105 -18.01 4.85 32.28
CA ASN A 105 -19.32 5.29 32.77
C ASN A 105 -20.44 4.33 32.37
N ALA A 106 -20.43 3.83 31.14
CA ALA A 106 -21.39 2.84 30.67
C ALA A 106 -21.30 1.52 31.45
N GLU A 107 -20.08 1.07 31.77
CA GLU A 107 -19.87 -0.12 32.60
C GLU A 107 -20.36 0.06 34.03
N ILE A 108 -20.12 1.23 34.64
CA ILE A 108 -20.62 1.55 35.98
C ILE A 108 -22.16 1.55 35.98
N GLN A 109 -22.78 2.23 35.03
CA GLN A 109 -24.24 2.27 34.89
C GLN A 109 -24.83 0.88 34.66
N ALA A 110 -24.20 0.06 33.83
CA ALA A 110 -24.65 -1.31 33.58
C ALA A 110 -24.56 -2.19 34.83
N ARG A 111 -23.49 -2.06 35.62
CA ARG A 111 -23.35 -2.76 36.91
C ARG A 111 -24.43 -2.32 37.90
N GLU A 112 -24.67 -1.02 38.00
CA GLU A 112 -25.67 -0.48 38.91
C GLU A 112 -27.09 -0.89 38.51
N LEU A 113 -27.41 -0.86 37.22
CA LEU A 113 -28.69 -1.31 36.71
C LEU A 113 -28.94 -2.79 37.04
N ARG A 114 -27.93 -3.66 36.89
CA ARG A 114 -28.05 -5.08 37.28
C ARG A 114 -28.28 -5.23 38.78
N ARG A 115 -27.58 -4.46 39.61
CA ARG A 115 -27.74 -4.50 41.07
C ARG A 115 -29.19 -4.13 41.45
N VAL A 116 -29.68 -3.00 40.94
CA VAL A 116 -31.04 -2.52 41.19
C VAL A 116 -32.09 -3.52 40.68
N ALA A 117 -31.88 -4.09 39.49
CA ALA A 117 -32.78 -5.10 38.94
C ALA A 117 -32.84 -6.36 39.82
N ASN A 118 -31.69 -6.85 40.30
CA ASN A 118 -31.65 -8.00 41.20
C ASN A 118 -32.37 -7.72 42.53
N GLU A 119 -32.12 -6.56 43.14
CA GLU A 119 -32.79 -6.13 44.38
C GLU A 119 -34.31 -6.06 44.19
N TYR A 120 -34.77 -5.52 43.06
CA TYR A 120 -36.19 -5.47 42.73
C TYR A 120 -36.80 -6.87 42.55
N CYS A 121 -36.10 -7.76 41.85
CA CYS A 121 -36.53 -9.15 41.68
C CYS A 121 -36.62 -9.87 43.04
N GLU A 122 -35.65 -9.68 43.92
CA GLU A 122 -35.62 -10.30 45.24
C GLU A 122 -36.77 -9.81 46.14
N ASP A 123 -37.04 -8.49 46.18
CA ASP A 123 -38.18 -7.93 46.91
C ASP A 123 -39.52 -8.44 46.36
N THR A 124 -39.63 -8.52 45.02
CA THR A 124 -40.85 -9.04 44.38
C THR A 124 -41.06 -10.51 44.73
N LEU A 125 -40.01 -11.34 44.62
CA LEU A 125 -40.07 -12.76 44.97
C LEU A 125 -40.44 -12.96 46.44
N LYS A 126 -39.83 -12.20 47.35
CA LYS A 126 -40.15 -12.26 48.79
C LYS A 126 -41.63 -11.94 49.06
N ARG A 127 -42.17 -10.87 48.47
CA ARG A 127 -43.60 -10.54 48.60
C ARG A 127 -44.50 -11.63 48.04
N THR A 128 -44.11 -12.25 46.92
CA THR A 128 -44.87 -13.37 46.37
C THR A 128 -44.82 -14.61 47.26
N GLU A 129 -43.67 -14.91 47.87
CA GLU A 129 -43.51 -16.00 48.84
C GLU A 129 -44.42 -15.80 50.06
N GLU A 130 -44.42 -14.59 50.64
CA GLU A 130 -45.28 -14.22 51.77
C GLU A 130 -46.77 -14.39 51.41
N ALA A 131 -47.20 -13.93 50.23
CA ALA A 131 -48.57 -14.07 49.77
C ALA A 131 -48.98 -15.54 49.57
N VAL A 132 -48.09 -16.36 49.00
CA VAL A 132 -48.33 -17.81 48.82
C VAL A 132 -48.39 -18.52 50.17
N ALA A 133 -47.54 -18.16 51.13
CA ALA A 133 -47.55 -18.73 52.47
C ALA A 133 -48.88 -18.46 53.20
N LEU A 134 -49.38 -17.23 53.14
CA LEU A 134 -50.70 -16.87 53.67
C LEU A 134 -51.83 -17.65 52.99
N GLY A 135 -51.80 -17.74 51.65
CA GLY A 135 -52.77 -18.54 50.90
C GLY A 135 -52.76 -20.02 51.29
N LEU A 136 -51.57 -20.60 51.47
CA LEU A 136 -51.42 -21.99 51.92
C LEU A 136 -51.97 -22.20 53.34
N GLU A 137 -51.77 -21.25 54.24
CA GLU A 137 -52.32 -21.31 55.59
C GLU A 137 -53.85 -21.31 55.58
N GLU A 138 -54.48 -20.46 54.76
CA GLU A 138 -55.93 -20.44 54.59
C GLU A 138 -56.46 -21.77 54.03
N VAL A 139 -55.79 -22.36 53.03
CA VAL A 139 -56.14 -23.69 52.51
C VAL A 139 -56.02 -24.76 53.60
N ARG A 140 -54.96 -24.72 54.42
CA ARG A 140 -54.77 -25.66 55.55
C ARG A 140 -55.89 -25.53 56.58
N LYS A 141 -56.27 -24.30 56.96
CA LYS A 141 -57.40 -24.02 57.87
C LYS A 141 -58.72 -24.55 57.29
N ALA A 142 -59.02 -24.27 56.02
CA ALA A 142 -60.22 -24.76 55.35
C ALA A 142 -60.28 -26.30 55.36
N ARG A 143 -59.16 -26.97 55.06
CA ARG A 143 -59.08 -28.44 55.10
C ARG A 143 -59.29 -29.01 56.50
N GLN A 144 -58.75 -28.37 57.54
CA GLN A 144 -58.96 -28.79 58.94
C GLN A 144 -60.44 -28.67 59.35
N ARG A 145 -61.10 -27.55 59.02
CA ARG A 145 -62.53 -27.34 59.28
C ARG A 145 -63.40 -28.38 58.57
N PHE A 146 -63.09 -28.69 57.32
CA PHE A 146 -63.82 -29.71 56.57
C PHE A 146 -63.68 -31.10 57.22
N LYS A 147 -62.47 -31.45 57.68
CA LYS A 147 -62.20 -32.72 58.35
C LYS A 147 -62.87 -32.84 59.73
N SER A 148 -63.03 -31.72 60.45
CA SER A 148 -63.75 -31.72 61.73
C SER A 148 -65.26 -31.84 61.58
N ILE A 149 -65.82 -31.37 60.46
CA ILE A 149 -67.26 -31.49 60.14
C ILE A 149 -67.60 -32.89 59.59
N ALA A 150 -66.65 -33.56 58.93
CA ALA A 150 -66.83 -34.90 58.37
C ALA A 150 -66.67 -36.05 59.40
N LYS A 151 -66.51 -35.73 60.70
CA LYS A 151 -66.56 -36.69 61.82
C LYS A 151 -67.90 -36.56 62.53
#